data_AF-A0A6J4V0W3-F1
#
_entry.id   AF-A0A6J4V0W3-F1
#
_cell.length_a   1.000
_cell.length_b   1.000
_cell.length_c   1.000
_cell.angle_alpha   90.00
_cell.angle_beta   90.00
_cell.angle_gamma   90.00
#
_symmetry.space_group_name_H-M   'P 1'
#
loop_
_entity.id
_entity.type
_entity.pdbx_description
1 polymer ?
#
loop_
_entity_poly.entity_id
_entity_poly.type
_entity_poly.pdbx_seq_one_letter_code
_entity_poly.pdbx_strand_id
1 'polypeptide(L)'
;MPFTIDRFEDNDLVVLETDDRESLDVPRAHVPPEAREGDVLVELPKNELDGEVRYAVNFDLTKQRKAEVAQLRASLPTLSDEGDIEL
;
A
#
# COMPACT_ATOMS: atom_id res chain seq x y z
N MET A 1 13.69 -0.60 -1.88
CA MET A 1 12.80 -0.11 -0.81
C MET A 1 11.42 -0.68 -1.05
N PRO A 2 10.65 -1.05 -0.01
CA PRO A 2 9.26 -1.45 -0.16
C PRO A 2 8.35 -0.23 -0.34
N PHE A 3 7.27 -0.40 -1.10
CA PHE A 3 6.22 0.59 -1.29
C PHE A 3 4.88 -0.07 -0.96
N THR A 4 3.90 0.64 -0.41
CA THR A 4 2.55 0.09 -0.18
C THR A 4 1.57 0.73 -1.16
N ILE A 5 0.68 -0.05 -1.76
CA ILE A 5 -0.41 0.53 -2.57
C ILE A 5 -1.39 1.20 -1.61
N ASP A 6 -1.50 2.52 -1.66
CA ASP A 6 -2.49 3.29 -0.90
C ASP A 6 -3.86 3.16 -1.58
N ARG A 7 -3.94 3.58 -2.86
CA ARG A 7 -5.17 3.57 -3.66
C ARG A 7 -4.94 3.47 -5.16
N PHE A 8 -5.98 3.07 -5.89
CA PHE A 8 -6.05 3.17 -7.35
C PHE A 8 -6.87 4.40 -7.76
N GLU A 9 -6.42 5.14 -8.78
CA GLU A 9 -7.12 6.31 -9.31
C GLU A 9 -7.71 6.04 -10.70
N ASP A 10 -8.80 6.75 -11.04
CA ASP A 10 -9.56 6.56 -12.28
C ASP A 10 -8.77 6.87 -13.57
N ASN A 11 -7.61 7.54 -13.47
CA ASN A 11 -6.78 7.98 -14.59
C ASN A 11 -5.61 7.03 -14.91
N ASP A 12 -5.78 5.72 -14.73
CA ASP A 12 -4.72 4.71 -14.90
C ASP A 12 -3.47 4.96 -14.03
N LEU A 13 -3.66 5.58 -12.87
CA LEU A 13 -2.61 5.83 -11.88
C LEU A 13 -2.83 4.99 -10.62
N VAL A 14 -1.74 4.73 -9.93
CA VAL A 14 -1.69 4.07 -8.63
C VAL A 14 -0.88 4.94 -7.71
N VAL A 15 -1.40 5.17 -6.51
CA VAL A 15 -0.68 5.93 -5.49
C VAL A 15 0.02 4.94 -4.58
N LEU A 16 1.33 5.05 -4.53
CA LEU A 16 2.19 4.28 -3.65
C LEU A 16 2.60 5.13 -2.46
N GLU A 17 2.63 4.53 -1.27
CA GLU A 17 3.15 5.14 -0.05
C GLU A 17 4.49 4.51 0.32
N THR A 18 5.46 5.34 0.70
CA THR A 18 6.76 4.93 1.24
C THR A 18 6.69 4.77 2.77
N ASP A 19 7.67 4.11 3.38
CA ASP A 19 7.73 4.00 4.84
C ASP A 19 7.84 5.38 5.55
N ASP A 20 8.32 6.41 4.83
CA ASP A 20 8.43 7.80 5.31
C ASP A 20 7.12 8.60 5.13
N ARG A 21 6.02 7.94 4.73
CA ARG A 21 4.70 8.54 4.43
C ARG A 21 4.70 9.53 3.26
N GLU A 22 5.70 9.44 2.39
CA GLU A 22 5.66 10.15 1.12
C GLU A 22 4.83 9.36 0.11
N SER A 23 4.04 10.07 -0.68
CA SER A 23 3.23 9.49 -1.75
C SER A 23 3.92 9.64 -3.10
N LEU A 24 3.79 8.62 -3.94
CA LEU A 24 4.30 8.59 -5.31
C LEU A 24 3.21 8.10 -6.26
N ASP A 25 2.93 8.89 -7.29
CA ASP A 25 2.03 8.50 -8.36
C ASP A 25 2.79 7.70 -9.42
N VAL A 26 2.32 6.49 -9.72
CA VAL A 26 2.90 5.63 -10.77
C VAL A 26 1.84 5.17 -11.76
N PRO A 27 2.21 4.92 -13.03
CA PRO A 27 1.30 4.30 -13.99
C PRO A 27 0.83 2.92 -13.53
N ARG A 28 -0.47 2.64 -13.69
CA ARG A 28 -1.07 1.32 -13.39
C ARG A 28 -0.41 0.19 -14.15
N ALA A 29 0.08 0.47 -15.35
CA ALA A 29 0.82 -0.48 -16.18
C ALA A 29 2.13 -0.98 -15.54
N HIS A 30 2.72 -0.23 -14.60
CA HIS A 30 3.96 -0.61 -13.92
C HIS A 30 3.74 -1.57 -12.75
N VAL A 31 2.49 -1.72 -12.31
CA VAL A 31 2.09 -2.55 -11.16
C VAL A 31 1.41 -3.84 -11.66
N PRO A 32 1.61 -5.01 -11.02
CA PRO A 32 0.95 -6.24 -11.43
C PRO A 32 -0.58 -6.13 -11.46
N PRO A 33 -1.27 -6.76 -12.43
CA PRO A 33 -2.74 -6.67 -12.56
C PRO A 33 -3.50 -7.24 -11.35
N GLU A 34 -2.91 -8.21 -10.65
CA GLU A 34 -3.48 -8.87 -9.47
C GLU A 34 -3.32 -8.09 -8.16
N ALA A 35 -2.46 -7.05 -8.15
CA ALA A 35 -2.16 -6.26 -6.97
C ALA A 35 -3.38 -5.47 -6.48
N ARG A 36 -3.50 -5.32 -5.16
CA ARG A 36 -4.62 -4.65 -4.49
C ARG A 36 -4.14 -3.61 -3.49
N GLU A 37 -5.06 -2.75 -3.05
CA GLU A 37 -4.81 -1.79 -1.98
C GLU A 37 -4.30 -2.49 -0.72
N GLY A 38 -3.28 -1.90 -0.09
CA GLY A 38 -2.56 -2.43 1.03
C GLY A 38 -1.55 -3.54 0.72
N ASP A 39 -1.35 -3.93 -0.55
CA ASP A 39 -0.26 -4.83 -0.91
C ASP A 39 1.08 -4.06 -0.93
N VAL A 40 2.14 -4.75 -0.49
CA VAL A 40 3.50 -4.23 -0.49
C VAL A 40 4.18 -4.62 -1.81
N LEU A 41 4.70 -3.63 -2.51
CA LEU A 41 5.45 -3.74 -3.74
C LEU A 41 6.96 -3.62 -3.50
N VAL A 42 7.73 -4.32 -4.32
CA VAL A 42 9.17 -4.13 -4.47
C VAL A 42 9.49 -3.73 -5.90
N GLU A 43 10.38 -2.76 -6.06
CA GLU A 43 10.90 -2.37 -7.37
C GLU A 43 11.73 -3.51 -7.96
N LEU A 44 11.43 -3.89 -9.20
CA LEU A 44 12.21 -4.84 -9.96
C LEU A 44 13.43 -4.14 -10.55
N PRO A 45 14.58 -4.84 -10.68
CA PRO A 45 15.77 -4.26 -11.30
C PRO A 45 15.45 -3.77 -12.70
N LYS A 46 15.83 -2.51 -13.00
CA LYS A 46 15.65 -1.92 -14.32
C LYS A 46 16.37 -2.77 -15.35
N ASN A 47 15.65 -3.17 -16.40
CA ASN A 47 16.30 -3.75 -17.55
C ASN A 47 16.88 -2.60 -18.38
N GLU A 48 18.20 -2.58 -18.59
CA GLU A 48 18.91 -1.48 -19.26
C GLU A 48 18.41 -1.20 -20.69
N LEU A 49 17.67 -2.13 -21.28
CA LEU A 49 17.11 -2.05 -22.63
C LEU A 49 15.76 -1.30 -22.72
N ASP A 50 14.91 -1.38 -21.69
CA ASP A 50 13.55 -0.80 -21.73
C ASP A 50 13.44 0.49 -20.91
N GLY A 51 14.32 0.71 -19.92
CA GLY A 51 14.29 1.91 -19.06
C GLY A 51 13.06 2.03 -18.15
N GLU A 52 12.09 1.12 -18.28
CA GLU A 52 10.85 1.09 -17.50
C GLU A 52 11.07 0.57 -16.08
N VAL A 53 10.45 1.25 -15.11
CA VAL A 53 10.36 0.80 -13.73
C VAL A 53 9.16 -0.13 -13.60
N ARG A 54 9.36 -1.33 -13.07
CA ARG A 54 8.28 -2.29 -12.81
C ARG A 54 8.29 -2.72 -11.36
N TYR A 55 7.13 -3.07 -10.85
CA TYR A 55 6.96 -3.52 -9.47
C TYR A 55 6.50 -4.97 -9.43
N ALA A 56 6.83 -5.67 -8.34
CA ALA A 56 6.29 -6.98 -8.01
C ALA A 56 5.68 -6.96 -6.61
N VAL A 57 4.60 -7.70 -6.41
CA VAL A 57 4.00 -7.86 -5.07
C VAL A 57 4.89 -8.73 -4.20
N ASN A 58 5.21 -8.26 -3.00
CA ASN A 58 5.91 -9.01 -1.97
C ASN A 58 4.90 -9.60 -0.98
N PHE A 59 4.49 -10.84 -1.24
CA PHE A 59 3.48 -11.54 -0.44
C PHE A 59 3.86 -11.69 1.04
N ASP A 60 5.14 -11.90 1.33
CA ASP A 60 5.61 -12.08 2.71
C ASP A 60 5.50 -10.78 3.51
N LEU A 61 5.93 -9.66 2.92
CA LEU A 61 5.81 -8.34 3.56
C LEU A 61 4.34 -7.91 3.67
N THR A 62 3.53 -8.13 2.65
CA THR A 62 2.08 -7.88 2.70
C THR A 62 1.43 -8.62 3.87
N LYS A 63 1.79 -9.90 4.07
CA LYS A 63 1.24 -10.70 5.16
C LYS A 63 1.68 -10.17 6.54
N GLN A 64 2.94 -9.76 6.67
CA GLN A 64 3.46 -9.18 7.91
C GLN A 64 2.77 -7.86 8.25
N ARG A 65 2.66 -6.94 7.28
CA ARG A 65 1.97 -5.65 7.46
C ARG A 65 0.50 -5.83 7.84
N LYS A 66 -0.22 -6.75 7.17
CA LYS A 66 -1.61 -7.07 7.54
C LYS A 66 -1.72 -7.60 8.97
N ALA A 67 -0.79 -8.44 9.42
CA ALA A 67 -0.78 -8.94 10.79
C ALA A 67 -0.48 -7.83 11.82
N GLU A 68 0.47 -6.93 11.52
CA GLU A 68 0.81 -5.77 12.36
C GLU A 68 -0.39 -4.83 12.53
N VAL A 69 -1.05 -4.45 11.43
CA VAL A 69 -2.25 -3.62 11.45
C VAL A 69 -3.38 -4.28 12.24
N ALA A 70 -3.56 -5.59 12.10
CA ALA A 70 -4.56 -6.33 12.86
C ALA A 70 -4.26 -6.33 14.36
N GLN A 71 -3.00 -6.49 14.77
CA GLN A 71 -2.59 -6.43 16.17
C GLN A 71 -2.79 -5.03 16.76
N LEU A 72 -2.40 -3.98 16.03
CA LEU A 72 -2.63 -2.60 16.44
C LEU A 72 -4.12 -2.34 16.67
N ARG A 73 -4.98 -2.74 15.72
CA ARG A 73 -6.45 -2.63 15.87
C ARG A 73 -6.98 -3.36 17.10
N ALA A 74 -6.47 -4.57 17.39
CA ALA A 74 -6.87 -5.32 18.57
C ALA A 74 -6.37 -4.71 19.89
N SER A 75 -5.26 -3.96 19.85
CA SER A 75 -4.69 -3.28 21.02
C SER A 75 -5.30 -1.91 21.32
N LEU A 76 -6.04 -1.33 20.37
CA LEU A 76 -6.76 -0.08 20.61
C LEU A 76 -7.94 -0.37 21.54
N PRO A 77 -8.10 0.39 22.64
CA PRO A 77 -9.30 0.29 23.45
C PRO A 77 -10.49 0.63 22.56
N THR A 78 -11.50 -0.25 22.51
CA THR A 78 -12.81 0.11 21.99
C THR A 78 -13.28 1.32 22.79
N LEU A 79 -13.30 2.50 22.17
CA LEU A 79 -14.08 3.61 22.69
C LEU A 79 -15.49 3.06 22.86
N SER A 80 -15.94 2.99 24.12
CA SER A 80 -17.31 2.62 24.46
C SER A 80 -18.28 3.53 23.69
N ASP A 81 -19.38 2.95 23.23
CA ASP A 81 -20.55 3.60 22.61
C ASP A 81 -21.23 4.62 23.56
N GLU A 82 -20.51 5.59 24.08
CA GLU A 82 -21.07 6.79 24.72
C GLU A 82 -20.71 8.00 23.84
N GLY A 83 -21.10 7.90 22.58
CA GLY A 83 -21.08 8.96 21.59
C GLY A 83 -22.40 9.72 21.56
N ASP A 84 -22.89 10.22 22.70
CA ASP A 84 -23.84 11.33 22.71
C ASP A 84 -23.01 12.62 22.90
N ILE A 85 -22.66 13.26 21.78
CA ILE A 85 -22.30 14.68 21.82
C ILE A 85 -23.65 15.41 21.88
N GLU A 86 -24.10 15.78 23.07
CA GLU A 86 -25.19 16.75 23.20
C GLU A 86 -24.73 18.08 22.57
N LEU A 87 -25.42 18.47 21.49
CA LEU A 87 -25.25 19.76 20.80
C LEU A 87 -25.90 20.91 21.59
#